data_AF-A0AAD8J0B7-F1
#
_entry.id   AF-A0AAD8J0B7-F1
#
_cell.length_a   1.000
_cell.length_b   1.000
_cell.length_c   1.000
_cell.angle_alpha   90.00
_cell.angle_beta   90.00
_cell.angle_gamma   90.00
#
_symmetry.space_group_name_H-M   'P 1'
#
loop_
_entity.id
_entity.type
_entity.pdbx_description
1 polymer ?
#
loop_
_entity_poly.entity_id
_entity_poly.type
_entity_poly.pdbx_seq_one_letter_code
_entity_poly.pdbx_strand_id
1 'polypeptide(L)'
;MGKQTRYSTSLYVSFPIPMFIGSLTSLTYLGLSNNRFSGAISNQLTNLSKLNHLDLGYNIFDSSPIPKFIATFTSLRYLGLSRSHFTGEIPHQLGNLSKLQHLDLGHSGVLEGGIFGWLFNLSSLTELDLSGIDIGTANDWVTLIQRLPLLSFLQLNSCKLTNSRSASFSTNMSSPISILYLRQNFISSSIFGWLSNFSDSLVSLDLGKNQLRGEIPESFGRMTLISSLELRENQLQGVVPNSFRNLSSLQYIDFSSNRLTGNLQDLLNVFAEDTLEVLKIRDNQITGSLPDLTQFSSLLDLDVASNKLNGYLPKRFEHNSVLFSLDLSYNSLTGSLPNFRGFSSLYDLYLNDNNFFGSLPDFTGCSSLYSLVLRGNQFTEWETQSIGQLANLNLLDVSKNVIGTFE
;
A
#
# COMPACT_ATOMS: atom_id res chain seq x y z
N MET A 1 -39.41 -36.34 -14.60
CA MET A 1 -38.69 -36.54 -13.32
C MET A 1 -37.21 -36.39 -13.61
N GLY A 2 -36.41 -35.45 -13.12
CA GLY A 2 -36.56 -34.32 -12.23
C GLY A 2 -35.11 -33.85 -12.03
N LYS A 3 -34.64 -32.88 -12.83
CA LYS A 3 -33.31 -32.28 -12.65
C LYS A 3 -33.45 -31.17 -11.62
N GLN A 4 -33.07 -31.43 -10.38
CA GLN A 4 -32.83 -30.39 -9.38
C GLN A 4 -31.52 -29.68 -9.73
N THR A 5 -31.61 -28.54 -10.40
CA THR A 5 -30.56 -27.50 -10.38
C THR A 5 -30.56 -26.86 -9.00
N ARG A 6 -29.56 -27.16 -8.18
CA ARG A 6 -29.24 -26.41 -6.96
C ARG A 6 -28.59 -25.08 -7.36
N TYR A 7 -29.40 -24.03 -7.50
CA TYR A 7 -28.89 -22.67 -7.37
C TYR A 7 -28.75 -22.37 -5.87
N SER A 8 -27.52 -22.43 -5.38
CA SER A 8 -27.16 -21.87 -4.08
C SER A 8 -27.02 -20.35 -4.22
N THR A 9 -28.14 -19.63 -4.32
CA THR A 9 -28.17 -18.21 -3.97
C THR A 9 -28.44 -18.13 -2.49
N SER A 10 -27.41 -17.88 -1.68
CA SER A 10 -27.63 -17.41 -0.33
C SER A 10 -28.35 -16.06 -0.42
N LEU A 11 -29.67 -16.07 -0.21
CA LEU A 11 -30.51 -14.88 -0.06
C LEU A 11 -30.18 -14.27 1.29
N TYR A 12 -29.10 -13.50 1.32
CA TYR A 12 -28.75 -12.72 2.50
C TYR A 12 -29.74 -11.56 2.63
N VAL A 13 -30.53 -11.56 3.70
CA VAL A 13 -31.52 -10.51 3.97
C VAL A 13 -30.81 -9.25 4.45
N SER A 14 -31.00 -8.14 3.73
CA SER A 14 -30.56 -6.81 4.15
C SER A 14 -31.74 -6.03 4.73
N PHE A 15 -31.48 -5.11 5.66
CA PHE A 15 -32.53 -4.32 6.32
C PHE A 15 -32.20 -2.83 6.30
N PRO A 16 -33.20 -1.93 6.30
CA PRO A 16 -32.96 -0.50 6.44
C PRO A 16 -32.49 -0.15 7.85
N ILE A 17 -31.85 1.02 7.98
CA ILE A 17 -31.52 1.60 9.28
C ILE A 17 -32.84 1.78 10.07
N PRO A 18 -32.97 1.22 11.29
CA PRO A 18 -34.21 1.32 12.05
C PRO A 18 -34.59 2.77 12.35
N MET A 19 -35.84 3.14 12.02
CA MET A 19 -36.31 4.53 12.15
C MET A 19 -36.30 5.05 13.59
N PHE A 20 -36.41 4.18 14.59
CA PHE A 20 -36.36 4.56 16.01
C PHE A 20 -35.02 5.19 16.39
N ILE A 21 -33.94 4.98 15.63
CA ILE A 21 -32.66 5.63 15.90
C ILE A 21 -32.84 7.16 15.91
N GLY A 22 -33.74 7.71 15.08
CA GLY A 22 -34.08 9.13 15.07
C GLY A 22 -34.68 9.67 16.38
N SER A 23 -35.17 8.83 17.30
CA SER A 23 -35.63 9.30 18.62
C SER A 23 -34.51 9.42 19.66
N LEU A 24 -33.29 8.97 19.34
CA LEU A 24 -32.12 9.01 20.24
C LEU A 24 -31.42 10.37 20.21
N THR A 25 -32.14 11.45 20.54
CA THR A 25 -31.70 12.85 20.34
C THR A 25 -30.46 13.28 21.15
N SER A 26 -30.03 12.46 22.12
CA SER A 26 -28.78 12.66 22.87
C SER A 26 -27.55 12.04 22.20
N LEU A 27 -27.73 11.28 21.11
CA LEU A 27 -26.65 10.55 20.45
C LEU A 27 -25.62 11.52 19.84
N THR A 28 -24.35 11.29 20.19
CA THR A 28 -23.21 12.02 19.62
C THR A 28 -22.49 11.16 18.58
N TYR A 29 -22.42 9.85 18.79
CA TYR A 29 -21.71 8.91 17.94
C TYR A 29 -22.68 7.87 17.34
N LEU A 30 -22.69 7.75 16.01
CA LEU A 30 -23.43 6.71 15.29
C LEU A 30 -22.50 6.04 14.27
N GLY A 31 -21.95 4.88 14.64
CA GLY A 31 -21.16 4.02 13.76
C GLY A 31 -21.96 2.79 13.35
N LEU A 32 -22.21 2.63 12.05
CA LEU A 32 -22.94 1.53 11.45
C LEU A 32 -22.14 0.88 10.31
N SER A 33 -20.85 1.18 10.18
CA SER A 33 -20.04 0.69 9.07
C SER A 33 -19.80 -0.80 9.10
N ASN A 34 -19.42 -1.37 7.94
CA ASN A 34 -19.18 -2.82 7.76
C ASN A 34 -20.40 -3.68 8.15
N ASN A 35 -21.58 -3.24 7.74
CA ASN A 35 -22.83 -3.97 7.92
C ASN A 35 -23.49 -4.23 6.55
N ARG A 36 -24.76 -4.65 6.58
CA ARG A 36 -25.58 -4.88 5.37
C ARG A 36 -26.83 -4.02 5.40
N PHE A 37 -26.74 -2.79 5.92
CA PHE A 37 -27.85 -1.86 5.87
C PHE A 37 -28.17 -1.49 4.42
N SER A 38 -29.46 -1.44 4.10
CA SER A 38 -29.97 -1.27 2.74
C SER A 38 -31.12 -0.27 2.67
N GLY A 39 -31.65 -0.01 1.47
CA GLY A 39 -32.68 1.01 1.25
C GLY A 39 -32.22 2.45 1.54
N ALA A 40 -33.17 3.38 1.49
CA ALA A 40 -32.90 4.79 1.71
C ALA A 40 -32.70 5.12 3.20
N ILE A 41 -31.79 6.04 3.49
CA ILE A 41 -31.60 6.57 4.84
C ILE A 41 -32.80 7.44 5.21
N SER A 42 -33.48 7.08 6.31
CA SER A 42 -34.68 7.76 6.79
C SER A 42 -34.40 9.21 7.23
N ASN A 43 -35.33 10.12 6.92
CA ASN A 43 -35.26 11.52 7.35
C ASN A 43 -35.40 11.69 8.88
N GLN A 44 -35.86 10.68 9.62
CA GLN A 44 -35.94 10.74 11.09
C GLN A 44 -34.58 10.99 11.75
N LEU A 45 -33.48 10.66 11.06
CA LEU A 45 -32.13 10.92 11.55
C LEU A 45 -31.83 12.43 11.70
N THR A 46 -32.59 13.34 11.08
CA THR A 46 -32.39 14.80 11.28
C THR A 46 -32.52 15.24 12.74
N ASN A 47 -33.19 14.45 13.57
CA ASN A 47 -33.37 14.74 14.99
C ASN A 47 -32.08 14.54 15.81
N LEU A 48 -31.05 13.92 15.25
CA LEU A 48 -29.75 13.68 15.90
C LEU A 48 -28.86 14.92 15.87
N SER A 49 -29.35 16.05 16.39
CA SER A 49 -28.68 17.35 16.29
C SER A 49 -27.35 17.46 17.06
N LYS A 50 -27.10 16.53 18.00
CA LYS A 50 -25.85 16.45 18.77
C LYS A 50 -24.76 15.58 18.12
N LEU A 51 -25.04 15.00 16.95
CA LEU A 51 -24.14 14.06 16.31
C LEU A 51 -22.81 14.75 15.95
N ASN A 52 -21.70 14.14 16.38
CA ASN A 52 -20.34 14.53 16.09
C ASN A 52 -19.63 13.52 15.18
N HIS A 53 -20.10 12.27 15.13
CA HIS A 53 -19.52 11.20 14.34
C HIS A 53 -20.63 10.38 13.69
N LEU A 54 -20.60 10.30 12.36
CA LEU A 54 -21.49 9.48 11.56
C LEU A 54 -20.66 8.61 10.62
N ASP A 55 -20.71 7.30 10.81
CA ASP A 55 -20.06 6.35 9.92
C ASP A 55 -21.09 5.35 9.37
N LEU A 56 -21.33 5.43 8.07
CA LEU A 56 -22.23 4.56 7.30
C LEU A 56 -21.47 3.76 6.23
N GLY A 57 -20.12 3.77 6.26
CA GLY A 57 -19.29 3.13 5.24
C GLY A 57 -19.51 1.61 5.12
N TYR A 58 -19.15 1.00 4.00
CA TYR A 58 -19.24 -0.45 3.77
C TYR A 58 -20.63 -1.02 4.10
N ASN A 59 -21.67 -0.42 3.51
CA ASN A 59 -23.06 -0.90 3.54
C ASN A 59 -23.63 -1.05 2.11
N ILE A 60 -24.93 -1.31 1.95
CA ILE A 60 -25.55 -1.57 0.64
C ILE A 60 -26.84 -0.77 0.47
N PHE A 61 -26.79 0.57 0.48
CA PHE A 61 -27.98 1.44 0.41
C PHE A 61 -28.72 1.45 -0.95
N ASP A 62 -28.69 0.34 -1.69
CA ASP A 62 -29.50 0.04 -2.88
C ASP A 62 -29.53 1.15 -3.94
N SER A 63 -28.40 1.79 -4.22
CA SER A 63 -28.35 2.93 -5.15
C SER A 63 -29.27 4.08 -4.75
N SER A 64 -29.45 4.32 -3.44
CA SER A 64 -30.11 5.51 -2.93
C SER A 64 -29.17 6.72 -3.04
N PRO A 65 -29.68 7.95 -3.21
CA PRO A 65 -28.85 9.14 -3.13
C PRO A 65 -28.43 9.43 -1.69
N ILE A 66 -27.28 10.09 -1.51
CA ILE A 66 -26.86 10.61 -0.20
C ILE A 66 -27.86 11.69 0.22
N PRO A 67 -28.52 11.56 1.39
CA PRO A 67 -29.51 12.54 1.81
C PRO A 67 -28.89 13.89 2.13
N LYS A 68 -29.46 14.96 1.53
CA LYS A 68 -29.03 16.35 1.78
C LYS A 68 -29.12 16.77 3.24
N PHE A 69 -30.00 16.13 4.02
CA PHE A 69 -30.17 16.45 5.43
C PHE A 69 -28.96 16.13 6.29
N ILE A 70 -28.02 15.29 5.83
CA ILE A 70 -26.76 15.04 6.56
C ILE A 70 -26.01 16.36 6.82
N ALA A 71 -26.16 17.34 5.91
CA ALA A 71 -25.60 18.68 6.07
C ALA A 71 -26.18 19.49 7.23
N THR A 72 -27.28 19.06 7.87
CA THR A 72 -27.84 19.75 9.04
C THR A 72 -27.12 19.41 10.34
N PHE A 73 -26.25 18.38 10.35
CA PHE A 73 -25.45 18.01 11.50
C PHE A 73 -24.25 18.94 11.69
N THR A 74 -24.49 20.22 12.02
CA THR A 74 -23.44 21.25 12.10
C THR A 74 -22.39 21.03 13.21
N SER A 75 -22.59 20.03 14.08
CA SER A 75 -21.62 19.58 15.08
C SER A 75 -20.72 18.43 14.59
N LEU A 76 -20.95 17.91 13.38
CA LEU A 76 -20.24 16.76 12.84
C LEU A 76 -18.75 17.07 12.63
N ARG A 77 -17.92 16.13 13.06
CA ARG A 77 -16.45 16.13 12.95
C ARG A 77 -15.95 14.98 12.08
N TYR A 78 -16.71 13.89 12.01
CA TYR A 78 -16.41 12.72 11.20
C TYR A 78 -17.63 12.33 10.38
N LEU A 79 -17.44 12.17 9.07
CA LEU A 79 -18.44 11.64 8.14
C LEU A 79 -17.80 10.56 7.26
N GLY A 80 -18.21 9.31 7.47
CA GLY A 80 -17.83 8.17 6.63
C GLY A 80 -19.03 7.68 5.82
N LEU A 81 -18.91 7.68 4.50
CA LEU A 81 -19.95 7.21 3.57
C LEU A 81 -19.39 6.24 2.52
N SER A 82 -18.14 5.82 2.65
CA SER A 82 -17.42 5.07 1.62
C SER A 82 -17.98 3.70 1.32
N ARG A 83 -17.89 3.26 0.06
CA ARG A 83 -18.26 1.90 -0.38
C ARG A 83 -19.65 1.46 0.09
N SER A 84 -20.61 2.38 0.08
CA SER A 84 -21.98 2.12 0.59
C SER A 84 -23.06 2.03 -0.49
N HIS A 85 -22.65 1.85 -1.75
CA HIS A 85 -23.54 1.76 -2.92
C HIS A 85 -24.52 2.95 -3.07
N PHE A 86 -24.11 4.15 -2.65
CA PHE A 86 -24.87 5.36 -2.97
C PHE A 86 -24.76 5.68 -4.47
N THR A 87 -25.82 6.23 -5.04
CA THR A 87 -25.84 6.74 -6.43
C THR A 87 -26.09 8.24 -6.48
N GLY A 88 -26.05 8.78 -7.69
CA GLY A 88 -26.29 10.18 -7.94
C GLY A 88 -25.17 11.04 -7.38
N GLU A 89 -25.52 12.30 -7.12
CA GLU A 89 -24.56 13.34 -6.83
C GLU A 89 -24.29 13.45 -5.34
N ILE A 90 -23.02 13.66 -5.00
CA ILE A 90 -22.65 14.04 -3.63
C ILE A 90 -23.22 15.45 -3.36
N PRO A 91 -24.08 15.62 -2.33
CA PRO A 91 -24.73 16.90 -2.06
C PRO A 91 -23.73 18.01 -1.71
N HIS A 92 -23.73 19.09 -2.49
CA HIS A 92 -22.89 20.27 -2.19
C HIS A 92 -23.21 20.91 -0.83
N GLN A 93 -24.38 20.65 -0.27
CA GLN A 93 -24.76 21.09 1.08
C GLN A 93 -23.82 20.54 2.16
N LEU A 94 -23.09 19.44 1.91
CA LEU A 94 -22.07 18.94 2.83
C LEU A 94 -21.00 20.00 3.16
N GLY A 95 -20.79 21.00 2.30
CA GLY A 95 -19.95 22.16 2.59
C GLY A 95 -20.40 23.01 3.78
N ASN A 96 -21.61 22.82 4.31
CA ASN A 96 -22.09 23.47 5.54
C ASN A 96 -21.48 22.89 6.82
N LEU A 97 -20.80 21.75 6.75
CA LEU A 97 -20.21 21.05 7.89
C LEU A 97 -18.85 21.67 8.27
N SER A 98 -18.84 22.94 8.68
CA SER A 98 -17.61 23.70 8.91
C SER A 98 -16.69 23.15 10.01
N LYS A 99 -17.20 22.29 10.91
CA LYS A 99 -16.43 21.60 11.96
C LYS A 99 -15.89 20.24 11.53
N LEU A 100 -16.17 19.81 10.31
CA LEU A 100 -15.77 18.50 9.81
C LEU A 100 -14.24 18.43 9.71
N GLN A 101 -13.68 17.36 10.27
CA GLN A 101 -12.24 17.09 10.33
C GLN A 101 -11.89 15.90 9.44
N HIS A 102 -12.75 14.87 9.43
CA HIS A 102 -12.60 13.68 8.60
C HIS A 102 -13.80 13.53 7.66
N LEU A 103 -13.52 13.41 6.36
CA LEU A 103 -14.51 13.14 5.33
C LEU A 103 -14.04 11.98 4.46
N ASP A 104 -14.77 10.87 4.51
CA ASP A 104 -14.55 9.71 3.65
C ASP A 104 -15.77 9.49 2.74
N LEU A 105 -15.56 9.72 1.45
CA LEU A 105 -16.53 9.50 0.37
C LEU A 105 -16.06 8.43 -0.61
N GLY A 106 -15.03 7.65 -0.27
CA GLY A 106 -14.39 6.72 -1.19
C GLY A 106 -15.39 5.76 -1.84
N HIS A 107 -15.38 5.67 -3.17
CA HIS A 107 -16.24 4.81 -3.98
C HIS A 107 -17.74 5.08 -3.77
N SER A 108 -18.10 6.33 -3.45
CA SER A 108 -19.49 6.75 -3.25
C SER A 108 -19.93 7.73 -4.32
N GLY A 109 -20.94 7.35 -5.11
CA GLY A 109 -21.61 8.23 -6.08
C GLY A 109 -20.68 8.93 -7.09
N VAL A 110 -21.15 10.07 -7.60
CA VAL A 110 -20.43 10.95 -8.53
C VAL A 110 -20.40 12.37 -7.96
N LEU A 111 -19.31 13.12 -8.18
CA LEU A 111 -19.24 14.55 -7.90
C LEU A 111 -19.75 15.35 -9.11
N GLU A 112 -20.95 15.93 -9.05
CA GLU A 112 -21.41 16.91 -10.05
C GLU A 112 -20.76 18.29 -9.79
N GLY A 113 -20.43 19.03 -10.86
CA GLY A 113 -19.85 20.38 -10.74
C GLY A 113 -18.35 20.42 -10.40
N GLY A 114 -17.69 19.27 -10.32
CA GLY A 114 -16.28 19.15 -9.96
C GLY A 114 -16.02 19.24 -8.45
N ILE A 115 -14.77 19.05 -8.05
CA ILE A 115 -14.39 18.92 -6.63
C ILE A 115 -14.41 20.26 -5.86
N PHE A 116 -14.46 21.40 -6.55
CA PHE A 116 -14.01 22.68 -6.00
C PHE A 116 -15.09 23.55 -5.37
N GLY A 117 -16.38 23.27 -5.56
CA GLY A 117 -17.43 24.20 -5.11
C GLY A 117 -17.54 24.29 -3.58
N TRP A 118 -17.85 23.16 -2.96
CA TRP A 118 -18.28 23.10 -1.56
C TRP A 118 -17.21 22.53 -0.62
N LEU A 119 -16.27 21.72 -1.12
CA LEU A 119 -15.20 21.14 -0.30
C LEU A 119 -14.33 22.22 0.34
N PHE A 120 -14.12 23.37 -0.32
CA PHE A 120 -13.34 24.49 0.23
C PHE A 120 -14.00 25.19 1.42
N ASN A 121 -15.28 24.96 1.68
CA ASN A 121 -15.95 25.48 2.87
C ASN A 121 -15.64 24.65 4.12
N LEU A 122 -15.03 23.47 3.97
CA LEU A 122 -14.62 22.60 5.08
C LEU A 122 -13.27 23.04 5.65
N SER A 123 -13.22 24.23 6.24
CA SER A 123 -11.99 24.85 6.74
C SER A 123 -11.30 24.08 7.87
N SER A 124 -12.01 23.17 8.55
CA SER A 124 -11.47 22.33 9.62
C SER A 124 -10.99 20.95 9.14
N LEU A 125 -11.06 20.67 7.84
CA LEU A 125 -10.76 19.35 7.30
C LEU A 125 -9.26 19.03 7.42
N THR A 126 -8.97 17.91 8.06
CA THR A 126 -7.62 17.37 8.25
C THR A 126 -7.40 16.12 7.41
N GLU A 127 -8.46 15.35 7.17
CA GLU A 127 -8.40 14.08 6.45
C GLU A 127 -9.50 13.99 5.40
N LEU A 128 -9.10 13.66 4.17
CA LEU A 128 -10.00 13.54 3.02
C LEU A 128 -9.69 12.27 2.22
N ASP A 129 -10.69 11.40 2.09
CA ASP A 129 -10.66 10.27 1.18
C ASP A 129 -11.75 10.42 0.11
N LEU A 130 -11.33 10.52 -1.16
CA LEU A 130 -12.21 10.54 -2.33
C LEU A 130 -11.91 9.37 -3.28
N SER A 131 -11.21 8.34 -2.81
CA SER A 131 -10.73 7.23 -3.63
C SER A 131 -11.83 6.61 -4.47
N GLY A 132 -11.59 6.36 -5.76
CA GLY A 132 -12.56 5.74 -6.65
C GLY A 132 -13.66 6.67 -7.17
N ILE A 133 -13.67 7.95 -6.77
CA ILE A 133 -14.52 8.96 -7.40
C ILE A 133 -13.80 9.52 -8.64
N ASP A 134 -14.48 9.57 -9.77
CA ASP A 134 -13.92 10.15 -11.00
C ASP A 134 -13.81 11.68 -10.88
N ILE A 135 -12.59 12.16 -10.62
CA ILE A 135 -12.27 13.59 -10.50
C ILE A 135 -11.17 14.00 -11.50
N GLY A 136 -10.86 13.14 -12.46
CA GLY A 136 -9.80 13.35 -13.45
C GLY A 136 -10.06 14.53 -14.39
N THR A 137 -11.32 14.84 -14.69
CA THR A 137 -11.69 15.97 -15.55
C THR A 137 -11.45 17.33 -14.89
N ALA A 138 -11.49 17.38 -13.55
CA ALA A 138 -11.31 18.61 -12.78
C ALA A 138 -9.86 19.13 -12.79
N ASN A 139 -8.87 18.29 -13.11
CA ASN A 139 -7.45 18.58 -13.40
C ASN A 139 -6.67 19.51 -12.44
N ASP A 140 -7.23 19.90 -11.30
CA ASP A 140 -6.61 20.81 -10.34
C ASP A 140 -6.71 20.30 -8.90
N TRP A 141 -6.63 18.97 -8.69
CA TRP A 141 -6.62 18.37 -7.35
C TRP A 141 -5.52 18.94 -6.43
N VAL A 142 -4.44 19.46 -7.03
CA VAL A 142 -3.39 20.24 -6.35
C VAL A 142 -3.97 21.46 -5.61
N THR A 143 -5.03 22.09 -6.12
CA THR A 143 -5.67 23.24 -5.46
C THR A 143 -6.42 22.86 -4.18
N LEU A 144 -6.80 21.59 -3.98
CA LEU A 144 -7.29 21.11 -2.68
C LEU A 144 -6.24 21.34 -1.60
N ILE A 145 -5.01 20.94 -1.90
CA ILE A 145 -3.88 21.05 -0.99
C ILE A 145 -3.52 22.52 -0.72
N GLN A 146 -3.67 23.39 -1.73
CA GLN A 146 -3.41 24.83 -1.58
C GLN A 146 -4.48 25.55 -0.76
N ARG A 147 -5.74 25.12 -0.85
CA ARG A 147 -6.88 25.85 -0.25
C ARG A 147 -7.37 25.28 1.07
N LEU A 148 -6.97 24.06 1.43
CA LEU A 148 -7.32 23.42 2.71
C LEU A 148 -6.09 23.44 3.63
N PRO A 149 -5.96 24.46 4.50
CA PRO A 149 -4.71 24.72 5.22
C PRO A 149 -4.39 23.71 6.33
N LEU A 150 -5.37 22.89 6.75
CA LEU A 150 -5.21 21.90 7.80
C LEU A 150 -5.13 20.45 7.26
N LEU A 151 -5.25 20.27 5.94
CA LEU A 151 -5.30 18.96 5.32
C LEU A 151 -3.93 18.27 5.40
N SER A 152 -3.83 17.26 6.26
CA SER A 152 -2.61 16.48 6.49
C SER A 152 -2.65 15.08 5.85
N PHE A 153 -3.85 14.55 5.63
CA PHE A 153 -4.07 13.26 4.97
C PHE A 153 -4.96 13.45 3.74
N LEU A 154 -4.46 13.02 2.58
CA LEU A 154 -5.22 13.06 1.33
C LEU A 154 -5.08 11.74 0.57
N GLN A 155 -6.22 11.09 0.32
CA GLN A 155 -6.29 9.86 -0.45
C GLN A 155 -7.20 10.05 -1.68
N LEU A 156 -6.58 9.96 -2.86
CA LEU A 156 -7.22 10.09 -4.17
C LEU A 156 -6.88 8.88 -5.06
N ASN A 157 -6.91 7.68 -4.48
CA ASN A 157 -6.59 6.46 -5.21
C ASN A 157 -7.66 6.17 -6.26
N SER A 158 -7.30 5.70 -7.47
CA SER A 158 -8.28 5.32 -8.50
C SER A 158 -9.24 6.44 -8.93
N CYS A 159 -8.75 7.69 -8.95
CA CYS A 159 -9.56 8.89 -9.23
C CYS A 159 -9.46 9.40 -10.67
N LYS A 160 -8.79 8.64 -11.55
CA LYS A 160 -8.47 9.00 -12.95
C LYS A 160 -7.67 10.31 -13.07
N LEU A 161 -6.89 10.66 -12.05
CA LEU A 161 -6.11 11.89 -12.03
C LEU A 161 -5.07 11.87 -13.15
N THR A 162 -4.93 13.00 -13.84
CA THR A 162 -3.77 13.29 -14.70
C THR A 162 -2.93 14.38 -14.06
N ASN A 163 -1.83 14.78 -14.70
CA ASN A 163 -1.04 15.91 -14.21
C ASN A 163 -1.85 17.21 -14.27
N SER A 164 -1.73 18.03 -13.22
CA SER A 164 -2.32 19.36 -13.26
C SER A 164 -1.66 20.20 -14.36
N ARG A 165 -2.48 20.98 -15.08
CA ARG A 165 -2.02 21.92 -16.11
C ARG A 165 -1.37 23.17 -15.51
N SER A 166 -1.54 23.39 -14.21
CA SER A 166 -1.06 24.58 -13.50
C SER A 166 0.40 24.39 -13.06
N ALA A 167 1.32 24.63 -13.99
CA ALA A 167 2.78 24.62 -13.75
C ALA A 167 3.32 25.85 -12.99
N SER A 168 2.46 26.81 -12.62
CA SER A 168 2.86 27.95 -11.78
C SER A 168 2.74 27.60 -10.31
N PHE A 169 3.66 26.76 -9.85
CA PHE A 169 3.80 26.41 -8.44
C PHE A 169 4.44 27.58 -7.70
N SER A 170 3.62 28.33 -6.96
CA SER A 170 4.10 29.20 -5.90
C SER A 170 4.96 28.36 -4.95
N THR A 171 6.27 28.60 -4.94
CA THR A 171 7.30 27.91 -4.15
C THR A 171 7.28 28.27 -2.66
N ASN A 172 6.12 28.71 -2.14
CA ASN A 172 6.01 29.30 -0.82
C ASN A 172 4.74 28.84 -0.11
N MET A 173 4.47 27.53 -0.14
CA MET A 173 3.37 26.92 0.61
C MET A 173 3.91 25.89 1.58
N SER A 174 3.89 26.22 2.87
CA SER A 174 3.96 25.23 3.95
C SER A 174 2.60 24.54 4.05
N SER A 175 2.47 23.38 3.43
CA SER A 175 1.28 22.54 3.57
C SER A 175 1.56 21.47 4.64
N PRO A 176 0.57 21.12 5.50
CA PRO A 176 0.76 20.08 6.51
C PRO A 176 0.59 18.66 5.95
N ILE A 177 0.51 18.48 4.62
CA ILE A 177 0.39 17.16 4.00
C ILE A 177 1.52 16.27 4.47
N SER A 178 1.12 15.21 5.17
CA SER A 178 1.98 14.20 5.75
C SER A 178 1.75 12.85 5.09
N ILE A 179 0.51 12.56 4.69
CA ILE A 179 0.14 11.33 3.99
C ILE A 179 -0.53 11.70 2.67
N LEU A 180 0.05 11.23 1.57
CA LEU A 180 -0.45 11.48 0.22
C LEU A 180 -0.50 10.20 -0.59
N TYR A 181 -1.72 9.75 -0.89
CA TYR A 181 -1.97 8.52 -1.61
C TYR A 181 -2.70 8.80 -2.92
N LEU A 182 -2.02 8.50 -4.03
CA LEU A 182 -2.46 8.77 -5.41
C LEU A 182 -2.33 7.51 -6.28
N ARG A 183 -2.43 6.33 -5.67
CA ARG A 183 -2.30 5.04 -6.34
C ARG A 183 -3.34 4.87 -7.45
N GLN A 184 -2.96 4.19 -8.53
CA GLN A 184 -3.89 3.81 -9.61
C GLN A 184 -4.50 5.04 -10.30
N ASN A 185 -3.67 5.98 -10.73
CA ASN A 185 -4.07 7.14 -11.51
C ASN A 185 -3.28 7.18 -12.85
N PHE A 186 -3.36 8.29 -13.56
CA PHE A 186 -2.63 8.57 -14.80
C PHE A 186 -1.59 9.67 -14.60
N ILE A 187 -1.00 9.77 -13.41
CA ILE A 187 0.00 10.79 -13.06
C ILE A 187 1.33 10.43 -13.74
N SER A 188 2.03 11.43 -14.29
CA SER A 188 3.37 11.27 -14.85
C SER A 188 4.44 11.90 -13.98
N SER A 189 5.71 11.74 -14.35
CA SER A 189 6.88 12.19 -13.58
C SER A 189 6.99 13.72 -13.40
N SER A 190 6.12 14.53 -14.02
CA SER A 190 6.04 15.96 -13.69
C SER A 190 5.66 16.21 -12.22
N ILE A 191 5.06 15.23 -11.53
CA ILE A 191 4.72 15.35 -10.11
C ILE A 191 5.95 15.48 -9.20
N PHE A 192 7.10 14.97 -9.63
CA PHE A 192 8.32 14.96 -8.83
C PHE A 192 8.80 16.35 -8.42
N GLY A 193 8.74 17.32 -9.34
CA GLY A 193 9.11 18.70 -9.04
C GLY A 193 8.14 19.39 -8.08
N TRP A 194 6.91 18.90 -7.97
CA TRP A 194 5.92 19.44 -7.05
C TRP A 194 6.06 18.84 -5.64
N LEU A 195 6.44 17.56 -5.54
CA LEU A 195 6.63 16.87 -4.26
C LEU A 195 7.73 17.48 -3.40
N SER A 196 8.69 18.19 -3.99
CA SER A 196 9.73 18.89 -3.23
C SER A 196 9.18 19.96 -2.28
N ASN A 197 7.94 20.44 -2.49
CA ASN A 197 7.31 21.41 -1.58
C ASN A 197 6.86 20.78 -0.25
N PHE A 198 6.86 19.45 -0.14
CA PHE A 198 6.42 18.72 1.05
C PHE A 198 7.58 17.95 1.70
N SER A 199 8.83 18.29 1.37
CA SER A 199 10.01 17.58 1.91
C SER A 199 10.04 17.55 3.43
N ASP A 200 9.53 18.60 4.07
CA ASP A 200 9.64 18.80 5.51
C ASP A 200 8.44 18.25 6.29
N SER A 201 7.43 17.68 5.61
CA SER A 201 6.19 17.20 6.25
C SER A 201 5.78 15.78 5.84
N LEU A 202 6.20 15.32 4.66
CA LEU A 202 5.74 14.05 4.09
C LEU A 202 6.32 12.86 4.86
N VAL A 203 5.43 12.01 5.35
CA VAL A 203 5.72 10.77 6.10
C VAL A 203 5.38 9.55 5.27
N SER A 204 4.29 9.58 4.49
CA SER A 204 3.88 8.44 3.67
C SER A 204 3.44 8.89 2.28
N LEU A 205 3.98 8.25 1.24
CA LEU A 205 3.72 8.56 -0.16
C LEU A 205 3.44 7.29 -0.95
N ASP A 206 2.26 7.20 -1.56
CA ASP A 206 1.92 6.13 -2.51
C ASP A 206 1.57 6.71 -3.88
N LEU A 207 2.45 6.45 -4.85
CA LEU A 207 2.27 6.78 -6.26
C LEU A 207 2.22 5.53 -7.14
N GLY A 208 1.94 4.36 -6.56
CA GLY A 208 1.94 3.11 -7.29
C GLY A 208 0.88 3.06 -8.39
N LYS A 209 1.04 2.20 -9.40
CA LYS A 209 0.11 2.07 -10.54
C LYS A 209 -0.16 3.41 -11.25
N ASN A 210 0.89 4.14 -11.63
CA ASN A 210 0.78 5.39 -12.37
C ASN A 210 1.57 5.31 -13.69
N GLN A 211 1.84 6.46 -14.32
CA GLN A 211 2.61 6.57 -15.56
C GLN A 211 3.96 7.25 -15.30
N LEU A 212 4.54 7.08 -14.10
CA LEU A 212 5.82 7.69 -13.76
C LEU A 212 6.94 7.07 -14.62
N ARG A 213 7.76 7.93 -15.23
CA ARG A 213 8.85 7.58 -16.14
C ARG A 213 10.14 8.29 -15.75
N GLY A 214 11.26 7.81 -16.29
CA GLY A 214 12.57 8.38 -16.01
C GLY A 214 13.11 7.89 -14.68
N GLU A 215 14.08 8.61 -14.14
CA GLU A 215 14.76 8.23 -12.90
C GLU A 215 14.03 8.74 -11.66
N ILE A 216 14.26 8.07 -10.52
CA ILE A 216 13.86 8.60 -9.23
C ILE A 216 14.75 9.83 -8.93
N PRO A 217 14.19 11.02 -8.63
CA PRO A 217 15.01 12.23 -8.46
C PRO A 217 15.85 12.22 -7.18
N GLU A 218 17.07 12.77 -7.25
CA GLU A 218 17.93 13.04 -6.08
C GLU A 218 17.26 13.93 -5.02
N SER A 219 16.27 14.74 -5.40
CA SER A 219 15.54 15.60 -4.46
C SER A 219 14.68 14.80 -3.46
N PHE A 220 14.39 13.52 -3.71
CA PHE A 220 13.65 12.68 -2.77
C PHE A 220 14.44 12.49 -1.47
N GLY A 221 15.78 12.49 -1.52
CA GLY A 221 16.63 12.44 -0.33
C GLY A 221 16.52 13.65 0.62
N ARG A 222 15.68 14.65 0.30
CA ARG A 222 15.33 15.75 1.23
C ARG A 222 14.14 15.43 2.13
N MET A 223 13.37 14.38 1.83
CA MET A 223 12.15 14.00 2.56
C MET A 223 12.48 13.24 3.84
N THR A 224 13.25 13.83 4.77
CA THR A 224 13.86 13.09 5.89
C THR A 224 12.87 12.46 6.88
N LEU A 225 11.60 12.90 6.87
CA LEU A 225 10.52 12.35 7.69
C LEU A 225 9.79 11.16 7.04
N ILE A 226 10.09 10.84 5.77
CA ILE A 226 9.38 9.78 5.06
C ILE A 226 9.68 8.42 5.69
N SER A 227 8.63 7.70 6.06
CA SER A 227 8.69 6.34 6.58
C SER A 227 8.19 5.28 5.60
N SER A 228 7.29 5.67 4.69
CA SER A 228 6.78 4.78 3.64
C SER A 228 6.81 5.43 2.27
N LEU A 229 7.41 4.74 1.30
CA LEU A 229 7.49 5.17 -0.09
C LEU A 229 7.12 4.04 -1.05
N GLU A 230 5.96 4.18 -1.70
CA GLU A 230 5.46 3.23 -2.69
C GLU A 230 5.46 3.84 -4.10
N LEU A 231 6.28 3.29 -5.00
CA LEU A 231 6.38 3.66 -6.42
C LEU A 231 6.09 2.48 -7.37
N ARG A 232 5.56 1.38 -6.84
CA ARG A 232 5.33 0.13 -7.58
C ARG A 232 4.46 0.28 -8.83
N GLU A 233 4.63 -0.61 -9.81
CA GLU A 233 3.82 -0.66 -11.03
C GLU A 233 3.85 0.67 -11.79
N ASN A 234 5.05 1.15 -12.09
CA ASN A 234 5.32 2.35 -12.89
C ASN A 234 6.30 2.01 -14.04
N GLN A 235 6.87 3.03 -14.68
CA GLN A 235 7.84 2.90 -15.76
C GLN A 235 9.17 3.56 -15.39
N LEU A 236 9.51 3.57 -14.09
CA LEU A 236 10.74 4.16 -13.57
C LEU A 236 11.96 3.35 -14.00
N GLN A 237 13.07 4.02 -14.27
CA GLN A 237 14.32 3.44 -14.75
C GLN A 237 15.53 4.04 -14.01
N GLY A 238 16.73 3.60 -14.37
CA GLY A 238 17.96 4.08 -13.73
C GLY A 238 18.20 3.40 -12.38
N VAL A 239 19.04 4.00 -11.54
CA VAL A 239 19.41 3.48 -10.22
C VAL A 239 18.64 4.22 -9.12
N VAL A 240 18.54 3.61 -7.94
CA VAL A 240 18.06 4.33 -6.74
C VAL A 240 19.12 5.36 -6.33
N PRO A 241 18.77 6.64 -6.13
CA PRO A 241 19.72 7.70 -5.80
C PRO A 241 20.43 7.50 -4.46
N ASN A 242 21.72 7.87 -4.39
CA ASN A 242 22.51 7.78 -3.15
C ASN A 242 21.98 8.68 -2.04
N SER A 243 21.24 9.74 -2.38
CA SER A 243 20.61 10.64 -1.42
C SER A 243 19.54 9.97 -0.55
N PHE A 244 19.09 8.76 -0.89
CA PHE A 244 18.20 7.97 -0.04
C PHE A 244 18.83 7.60 1.31
N ARG A 245 20.17 7.68 1.41
CA ARG A 245 20.88 7.49 2.69
C ARG A 245 20.52 8.54 3.73
N ASN A 246 19.99 9.68 3.31
CA ASN A 246 19.53 10.74 4.20
C ASN A 246 18.13 10.47 4.78
N LEU A 247 17.41 9.46 4.30
CA LEU A 247 16.04 9.15 4.72
C LEU A 247 16.05 8.30 6.00
N SER A 248 16.47 8.93 7.10
CA SER A 248 16.70 8.28 8.40
C SER A 248 15.42 7.76 9.10
N SER A 249 14.25 7.95 8.52
CA SER A 249 12.98 7.42 9.05
C SER A 249 12.35 6.36 8.14
N LEU A 250 13.01 6.03 7.02
CA LEU A 250 12.45 5.16 5.99
C LEU A 250 12.40 3.70 6.46
N GLN A 251 11.19 3.16 6.56
CA GLN A 251 10.92 1.80 7.03
C GLN A 251 10.40 0.91 5.91
N TYR A 252 9.58 1.45 5.02
CA TYR A 252 8.87 0.69 3.99
C TYR A 252 9.13 1.25 2.59
N ILE A 253 9.58 0.38 1.69
CA ILE A 253 9.77 0.69 0.27
C ILE A 253 9.09 -0.37 -0.58
N ASP A 254 8.26 0.07 -1.54
CA ASP A 254 7.81 -0.78 -2.63
C ASP A 254 8.05 -0.14 -3.99
N PHE A 255 9.09 -0.61 -4.67
CA PHE A 255 9.51 -0.24 -6.02
C PHE A 255 9.23 -1.34 -7.04
N SER A 256 8.42 -2.35 -6.69
CA SER A 256 8.16 -3.51 -7.53
C SER A 256 7.56 -3.15 -8.88
N SER A 257 7.78 -3.98 -9.91
CA SER A 257 7.22 -3.81 -11.25
C SER A 257 7.57 -2.44 -11.85
N ASN A 258 8.86 -2.20 -12.01
CA ASN A 258 9.43 -1.03 -12.68
C ASN A 258 10.54 -1.49 -13.66
N ARG A 259 11.40 -0.58 -14.11
CA ARG A 259 12.56 -0.86 -14.95
C ARG A 259 13.86 -0.42 -14.26
N LEU A 260 13.89 -0.45 -12.93
CA LEU A 260 15.06 -0.06 -12.15
C LEU A 260 16.22 -1.00 -12.43
N THR A 261 17.41 -0.43 -12.41
CA THR A 261 18.70 -1.08 -12.69
C THR A 261 19.65 -0.83 -11.52
N GLY A 262 20.86 -1.39 -11.61
CA GLY A 262 21.89 -1.26 -10.59
C GLY A 262 22.30 -2.61 -10.02
N ASN A 263 23.33 -2.58 -9.18
CA ASN A 263 23.77 -3.74 -8.43
C ASN A 263 23.04 -3.78 -7.08
N LEU A 264 22.59 -4.97 -6.65
CA LEU A 264 21.87 -5.14 -5.39
C LEU A 264 22.69 -4.70 -4.16
N GLN A 265 24.01 -4.96 -4.14
CA GLN A 265 24.89 -4.51 -3.06
C GLN A 265 24.93 -2.98 -2.97
N ASP A 266 25.13 -2.31 -4.09
CA ASP A 266 25.17 -0.85 -4.13
C ASP A 266 23.83 -0.25 -3.73
N LEU A 267 22.73 -0.85 -4.18
CA LEU A 267 21.37 -0.45 -3.83
C LEU A 267 21.11 -0.60 -2.33
N LEU A 268 21.49 -1.70 -1.71
CA LEU A 268 21.30 -1.89 -0.27
C LEU A 268 22.10 -0.87 0.54
N ASN A 269 23.30 -0.50 0.09
CA ASN A 269 24.16 0.49 0.75
C ASN A 269 23.61 1.94 0.70
N VAL A 270 22.60 2.22 -0.14
CA VAL A 270 21.95 3.54 -0.15
C VAL A 270 20.95 3.71 0.99
N PHE A 271 20.53 2.63 1.65
CA PHE A 271 19.56 2.68 2.74
C PHE A 271 20.25 2.60 4.10
N ALA A 272 19.58 3.13 5.13
CA ALA A 272 20.05 3.03 6.50
C ALA A 272 19.78 1.62 7.07
N GLU A 273 20.83 1.01 7.62
CA GLU A 273 20.85 -0.39 8.06
C GLU A 273 19.98 -0.67 9.29
N ASP A 274 19.66 0.37 10.07
CA ASP A 274 18.98 0.31 11.36
C ASP A 274 17.50 0.68 11.31
N THR A 275 16.99 1.13 10.16
CA THR A 275 15.62 1.65 10.05
C THR A 275 14.78 0.96 8.98
N LEU A 276 15.40 0.47 7.90
CA LEU A 276 14.67 -0.19 6.83
C LEU A 276 14.12 -1.55 7.28
N GLU A 277 12.80 -1.70 7.26
CA GLU A 277 12.10 -2.92 7.67
C GLU A 277 11.64 -3.76 6.48
N VAL A 278 11.20 -3.11 5.40
CA VAL A 278 10.63 -3.77 4.23
C VAL A 278 11.19 -3.15 2.95
N LEU A 279 11.80 -3.99 2.11
CA LEU A 279 12.27 -3.61 0.78
C LEU A 279 11.70 -4.54 -0.29
N LYS A 280 10.80 -4.00 -1.11
CA LYS A 280 10.24 -4.69 -2.28
C LYS A 280 10.72 -4.05 -3.56
N ILE A 281 11.41 -4.83 -4.38
CA ILE A 281 11.91 -4.45 -5.69
C ILE A 281 11.72 -5.57 -6.73
N ARG A 282 10.72 -6.42 -6.50
CA ARG A 282 10.34 -7.49 -7.43
C ARG A 282 10.14 -6.94 -8.84
N ASP A 283 10.41 -7.74 -9.87
CA ASP A 283 10.04 -7.42 -11.26
C ASP A 283 10.70 -6.10 -11.72
N ASN A 284 12.03 -6.10 -11.69
CA ASN A 284 12.90 -5.02 -12.13
C ASN A 284 14.08 -5.59 -12.94
N GLN A 285 15.13 -4.80 -13.15
CA GLN A 285 16.34 -5.21 -13.86
C GLN A 285 17.58 -5.15 -12.95
N ILE A 286 17.41 -5.39 -11.65
CA ILE A 286 18.51 -5.38 -10.67
C ILE A 286 19.45 -6.55 -10.94
N THR A 287 20.75 -6.28 -10.82
CA THR A 287 21.84 -7.22 -11.09
C THR A 287 22.71 -7.44 -9.85
N GLY A 288 23.74 -8.28 -9.97
CA GLY A 288 24.67 -8.56 -8.88
C GLY A 288 24.20 -9.70 -7.99
N SER A 289 24.98 -9.97 -6.95
CA SER A 289 24.72 -11.03 -5.98
C SER A 289 24.04 -10.49 -4.72
N LEU A 290 23.45 -11.40 -3.94
CA LEU A 290 22.98 -11.08 -2.60
C LEU A 290 24.19 -10.84 -1.68
N PRO A 291 24.26 -9.71 -0.96
CA PRO A 291 25.28 -9.50 0.05
C PRO A 291 24.90 -10.10 1.40
N ASP A 292 25.74 -9.89 2.42
CA ASP A 292 25.41 -10.25 3.78
C ASP A 292 24.32 -9.31 4.33
N LEU A 293 23.08 -9.81 4.40
CA LEU A 293 21.93 -9.07 4.91
C LEU A 293 21.97 -8.89 6.43
N THR A 294 22.85 -9.58 7.15
CA THR A 294 22.90 -9.51 8.61
C THR A 294 23.39 -8.16 9.15
N GLN A 295 23.92 -7.30 8.28
CA GLN A 295 24.20 -5.90 8.61
C GLN A 295 22.92 -5.08 8.86
N PHE A 296 21.79 -5.47 8.26
CA PHE A 296 20.50 -4.78 8.46
C PHE A 296 19.82 -5.30 9.72
N SER A 297 19.86 -4.50 10.80
CA SER A 297 19.35 -4.91 12.11
C SER A 297 17.82 -4.86 12.23
N SER A 298 17.15 -4.15 11.32
CA SER A 298 15.69 -3.97 11.31
C SER A 298 14.98 -4.63 10.12
N LEU A 299 15.71 -5.18 9.14
CA LEU A 299 15.11 -5.69 7.90
C LEU A 299 14.34 -6.99 8.16
N LEU A 300 13.02 -6.93 7.95
CA LEU A 300 12.06 -8.03 8.16
C LEU A 300 11.68 -8.72 6.86
N ASP A 301 11.53 -7.98 5.76
CA ASP A 301 11.07 -8.52 4.47
C ASP A 301 11.93 -7.97 3.33
N LEU A 302 12.61 -8.87 2.61
CA LEU A 302 13.34 -8.57 1.39
C LEU A 302 12.78 -9.35 0.21
N ASP A 303 12.22 -8.61 -0.74
CA ASP A 303 11.61 -9.15 -1.94
C ASP A 303 12.31 -8.59 -3.18
N VAL A 304 13.22 -9.38 -3.75
CA VAL A 304 14.02 -9.05 -4.95
C VAL A 304 13.74 -10.04 -6.08
N ALA A 305 12.59 -10.73 -6.02
CA ALA A 305 12.21 -11.74 -6.99
C ALA A 305 12.07 -11.18 -8.42
N SER A 306 12.14 -12.03 -9.43
CA SER A 306 11.94 -11.62 -10.83
C SER A 306 12.88 -10.48 -11.25
N ASN A 307 14.18 -10.64 -10.99
CA ASN A 307 15.22 -9.69 -11.37
C ASN A 307 16.29 -10.38 -12.23
N LYS A 308 17.45 -9.75 -12.41
CA LYS A 308 18.62 -10.28 -13.12
C LYS A 308 19.77 -10.58 -12.15
N LEU A 309 19.46 -10.92 -10.91
CA LEU A 309 20.46 -11.26 -9.90
C LEU A 309 21.24 -12.49 -10.35
N ASN A 310 22.54 -12.50 -10.08
CA ASN A 310 23.47 -13.54 -10.51
C ASN A 310 24.60 -13.72 -9.49
N GLY A 311 25.51 -14.65 -9.75
CA GLY A 311 26.58 -14.97 -8.80
C GLY A 311 26.07 -15.82 -7.65
N TYR A 312 26.68 -15.66 -6.47
CA TYR A 312 26.54 -16.59 -5.34
C TYR A 312 25.89 -15.92 -4.14
N LEU A 313 25.23 -16.72 -3.29
CA LEU A 313 24.94 -16.28 -1.93
C LEU A 313 26.23 -16.21 -1.10
N PRO A 314 26.29 -15.37 -0.04
CA PRO A 314 27.44 -15.35 0.87
C PRO A 314 27.69 -16.74 1.44
N LYS A 315 28.95 -17.21 1.46
CA LYS A 315 29.30 -18.53 2.00
C LYS A 315 28.93 -18.69 3.48
N ARG A 316 28.91 -17.56 4.20
CA ARG A 316 28.53 -17.45 5.60
C ARG A 316 27.92 -16.07 5.81
N PHE A 317 26.94 -16.01 6.69
CA PHE A 317 26.39 -14.78 7.23
C PHE A 317 27.02 -14.51 8.61
N GLU A 318 27.45 -13.27 8.86
CA GLU A 318 28.28 -12.93 10.01
C GLU A 318 27.51 -12.85 11.33
N HIS A 319 26.28 -12.35 11.29
CA HIS A 319 25.48 -12.06 12.49
C HIS A 319 24.11 -12.78 12.48
N ASN A 320 23.35 -12.64 13.57
CA ASN A 320 21.96 -13.09 13.58
C ASN A 320 21.09 -12.03 12.89
N SER A 321 20.10 -12.48 12.12
CA SER A 321 19.17 -11.60 11.43
C SER A 321 17.77 -11.70 12.02
N VAL A 322 17.04 -10.58 12.00
CA VAL A 322 15.61 -10.51 12.31
C VAL A 322 14.72 -10.82 11.10
N LEU A 323 15.33 -11.06 9.93
CA LEU A 323 14.63 -11.28 8.67
C LEU A 323 13.60 -12.39 8.79
N PHE A 324 12.37 -12.06 8.41
CA PHE A 324 11.20 -12.92 8.47
C PHE A 324 10.88 -13.52 7.10
N SER A 325 11.08 -12.76 6.02
CA SER A 325 10.81 -13.18 4.65
C SER A 325 11.97 -12.83 3.72
N LEU A 326 12.41 -13.81 2.92
CA LEU A 326 13.39 -13.63 1.87
C LEU A 326 12.91 -14.26 0.56
N ASP A 327 12.64 -13.42 -0.43
CA ASP A 327 12.26 -13.86 -1.78
C ASP A 327 13.32 -13.47 -2.82
N LEU A 328 14.06 -14.47 -3.28
CA LEU A 328 15.05 -14.38 -4.37
C LEU A 328 14.58 -15.10 -5.65
N SER A 329 13.30 -15.50 -5.70
CA SER A 329 12.79 -16.36 -6.77
C SER A 329 12.89 -15.72 -8.16
N TYR A 330 12.92 -16.54 -9.21
CA TYR A 330 12.98 -16.07 -10.60
C TYR A 330 14.18 -15.14 -10.85
N ASN A 331 15.38 -15.62 -10.56
CA ASN A 331 16.64 -14.91 -10.80
C ASN A 331 17.63 -15.88 -11.51
N SER A 332 18.89 -15.48 -11.63
CA SER A 332 19.98 -16.29 -12.19
C SER A 332 21.09 -16.58 -11.17
N LEU A 333 20.76 -16.61 -9.87
CA LEU A 333 21.70 -16.94 -8.80
C LEU A 333 22.16 -18.40 -8.93
N THR A 334 23.39 -18.69 -8.52
CA THR A 334 24.02 -20.01 -8.66
C THR A 334 24.90 -20.35 -7.47
N GLY A 335 25.52 -21.53 -7.51
CA GLY A 335 26.32 -22.10 -6.44
C GLY A 335 25.54 -23.03 -5.51
N SER A 336 26.26 -23.57 -4.54
CA SER A 336 25.69 -24.27 -3.40
C SER A 336 25.08 -23.28 -2.41
N LEU A 337 23.96 -23.66 -1.79
CA LEU A 337 23.38 -22.85 -0.73
C LEU A 337 24.28 -22.85 0.52
N PRO A 338 24.42 -21.70 1.21
CA PRO A 338 25.16 -21.62 2.46
C PRO A 338 24.35 -22.19 3.62
N ASN A 339 24.98 -22.26 4.80
CA ASN A 339 24.26 -22.52 6.04
C ASN A 339 23.53 -21.23 6.47
N PHE A 340 22.21 -21.31 6.68
CA PHE A 340 21.36 -20.20 7.12
C PHE A 340 21.30 -20.04 8.66
N ARG A 341 22.28 -20.60 9.38
CA ARG A 341 22.42 -20.39 10.83
C ARG A 341 22.52 -18.90 11.13
N GLY A 342 21.68 -18.43 12.05
CA GLY A 342 21.53 -17.01 12.41
C GLY A 342 20.23 -16.38 11.90
N PHE A 343 19.51 -17.05 10.99
CA PHE A 343 18.18 -16.65 10.54
C PHE A 343 17.07 -17.34 11.35
N SER A 344 17.11 -17.20 12.67
CA SER A 344 16.16 -17.88 13.56
C SER A 344 14.71 -17.41 13.39
N SER A 345 14.52 -16.18 12.90
CA SER A 345 13.21 -15.58 12.65
C SER A 345 12.65 -15.84 11.25
N LEU A 346 13.47 -16.42 10.35
CA LEU A 346 13.08 -16.61 8.95
C LEU A 346 11.93 -17.61 8.87
N TYR A 347 10.82 -17.14 8.32
CA TYR A 347 9.54 -17.83 8.22
C TYR A 347 9.30 -18.29 6.79
N ASP A 348 9.59 -17.43 5.81
CA ASP A 348 9.44 -17.72 4.39
C ASP A 348 10.78 -17.57 3.65
N LEU A 349 11.18 -18.64 2.95
CA LEU A 349 12.36 -18.65 2.09
C LEU A 349 12.00 -19.15 0.69
N TYR A 350 12.01 -18.23 -0.28
CA TYR A 350 11.73 -18.50 -1.69
C TYR A 350 13.01 -18.35 -2.52
N LEU A 351 13.53 -19.47 -3.03
CA LEU A 351 14.71 -19.55 -3.88
C LEU A 351 14.40 -20.21 -5.24
N ASN A 352 13.11 -20.40 -5.55
CA ASN A 352 12.70 -21.13 -6.74
C ASN A 352 13.09 -20.43 -8.04
N ASP A 353 13.22 -21.23 -9.10
CA ASP A 353 13.53 -20.78 -10.46
C ASP A 353 14.84 -19.94 -10.49
N ASN A 354 15.92 -20.58 -10.03
CA ASN A 354 17.31 -20.10 -10.04
C ASN A 354 18.24 -21.21 -10.59
N ASN A 355 19.56 -21.01 -10.52
CA ASN A 355 20.58 -21.96 -10.96
C ASN A 355 21.40 -22.52 -9.77
N PHE A 356 20.80 -22.67 -8.58
CA PHE A 356 21.49 -23.27 -7.44
C PHE A 356 21.71 -24.76 -7.65
N PHE A 357 22.83 -25.31 -7.16
CA PHE A 357 23.21 -26.71 -7.36
C PHE A 357 23.85 -27.32 -6.10
N GLY A 358 24.15 -28.61 -6.16
CA GLY A 358 24.77 -29.36 -5.06
C GLY A 358 23.75 -29.90 -4.07
N SER A 359 24.15 -30.01 -2.80
CA SER A 359 23.31 -30.53 -1.72
C SER A 359 22.51 -29.44 -1.02
N LEU A 360 21.34 -29.82 -0.48
CA LEU A 360 20.57 -28.97 0.41
C LEU A 360 21.33 -28.74 1.74
N PRO A 361 21.45 -27.49 2.23
CA PRO A 361 22.21 -27.18 3.43
C PRO A 361 21.42 -27.57 4.69
N ASP A 362 22.08 -27.43 5.84
CA ASP A 362 21.43 -27.57 7.14
C ASP A 362 20.60 -26.31 7.47
N PHE A 363 19.29 -26.50 7.64
CA PHE A 363 18.34 -25.46 8.02
C PHE A 363 17.98 -25.45 9.51
N THR A 364 18.59 -26.29 10.37
CA THR A 364 18.26 -26.32 11.82
C THR A 364 18.36 -24.97 12.54
N GLY A 365 19.17 -24.05 12.02
CA GLY A 365 19.28 -22.68 12.52
C GLY A 365 18.06 -21.79 12.23
N CYS A 366 17.16 -22.22 11.35
CA CYS A 366 15.93 -21.53 10.93
C CYS A 366 14.70 -22.17 11.59
N SER A 367 14.66 -22.19 12.92
CA SER A 367 13.60 -22.90 13.68
C SER A 367 12.17 -22.38 13.43
N SER A 368 12.03 -21.16 12.90
CA SER A 368 10.74 -20.54 12.60
C SER A 368 10.24 -20.82 11.17
N LEU A 369 11.02 -21.52 10.36
CA LEU A 369 10.73 -21.71 8.94
C LEU A 369 9.40 -22.44 8.74
N TYR A 370 8.51 -21.82 7.98
CA TYR A 370 7.17 -22.31 7.65
C TYR A 370 7.04 -22.65 6.18
N SER A 371 7.63 -21.84 5.29
CA SER A 371 7.67 -22.09 3.85
C SER A 371 9.10 -22.14 3.34
N LEU A 372 9.45 -23.23 2.65
CA LEU A 372 10.71 -23.41 1.94
C LEU A 372 10.44 -23.83 0.49
N VAL A 373 10.71 -22.94 -0.45
CA VAL A 373 10.46 -23.18 -1.89
C VAL A 373 11.77 -23.12 -2.66
N LEU A 374 12.24 -24.28 -3.10
CA LEU A 374 13.50 -24.51 -3.81
C LEU A 374 13.28 -25.04 -5.24
N ARG A 375 12.03 -25.05 -5.69
CA ARG A 375 11.61 -25.58 -6.99
C ARG A 375 12.41 -25.00 -8.15
N GLY A 376 12.67 -25.79 -9.19
CA GLY A 376 13.24 -25.27 -10.43
C GLY A 376 14.70 -24.81 -10.29
N ASN A 377 15.49 -25.58 -9.54
CA ASN A 377 16.94 -25.42 -9.41
C ASN A 377 17.65 -26.68 -9.94
N GLN A 378 18.93 -26.86 -9.63
CA GLN A 378 19.79 -27.96 -10.06
C GLN A 378 20.34 -28.76 -8.86
N PHE A 379 19.59 -28.85 -7.75
CA PHE A 379 20.02 -29.64 -6.60
C PHE A 379 20.05 -31.13 -6.92
N THR A 380 21.14 -31.81 -6.55
CA THR A 380 21.41 -33.23 -6.83
C THR A 380 21.27 -34.11 -5.60
N GLU A 381 21.52 -33.54 -4.42
CA GLU A 381 21.65 -34.28 -3.17
C GLU A 381 20.71 -33.75 -2.10
N TRP A 382 20.20 -34.68 -1.30
CA TRP A 382 19.38 -34.41 -0.11
C TRP A 382 19.92 -35.22 1.05
N GLU A 383 20.97 -34.71 1.70
CA GLU A 383 21.69 -35.47 2.73
C GLU A 383 21.29 -35.10 4.17
N THR A 384 20.46 -34.08 4.40
CA THR A 384 20.29 -33.55 5.75
C THR A 384 19.04 -34.08 6.46
N GLN A 385 19.27 -34.83 7.55
CA GLN A 385 18.22 -35.17 8.54
C GLN A 385 17.64 -33.91 9.25
N SER A 386 18.27 -32.75 9.04
CA SER A 386 17.94 -31.52 9.75
C SER A 386 16.62 -30.88 9.33
N ILE A 387 16.17 -31.03 8.07
CA ILE A 387 14.84 -30.55 7.68
C ILE A 387 13.75 -31.27 8.48
N GLY A 388 13.96 -32.54 8.83
CA GLY A 388 13.05 -33.30 9.70
C GLY A 388 12.93 -32.73 11.13
N GLN A 389 13.81 -31.80 11.52
CA GLN A 389 13.77 -31.12 12.82
C GLN A 389 13.04 -29.77 12.77
N LEU A 390 12.64 -29.32 11.58
CA LEU A 390 11.86 -28.08 11.39
C LEU A 390 10.38 -28.32 11.71
N ALA A 391 10.04 -28.34 13.00
CA ALA A 391 8.70 -28.66 13.47
C ALA A 391 7.59 -27.73 12.94
N ASN A 392 7.94 -26.51 12.52
CA ASN A 392 6.98 -25.51 12.01
C ASN A 392 6.81 -25.54 10.49
N LEU A 393 7.61 -26.32 9.76
CA LEU A 393 7.61 -26.32 8.30
C LEU A 393 6.29 -26.89 7.76
N ASN A 394 5.52 -26.06 7.08
CA ASN A 394 4.22 -26.42 6.49
C ASN A 394 4.30 -26.63 4.99
N LEU A 395 5.12 -25.82 4.30
CA LEU A 395 5.31 -25.90 2.86
C LEU A 395 6.78 -26.21 2.55
N LEU A 396 7.00 -27.32 1.85
CA LEU A 396 8.29 -27.69 1.28
C LEU A 396 8.11 -28.05 -0.19
N ASP A 397 8.61 -27.20 -1.09
CA ASP A 397 8.58 -27.47 -2.53
C ASP A 397 10.00 -27.54 -3.11
N VAL A 398 10.40 -28.75 -3.44
CA VAL A 398 11.68 -29.09 -4.08
C VAL A 398 11.51 -29.60 -5.51
N SER A 399 10.31 -29.43 -6.09
CA SER A 399 9.98 -29.97 -7.41
C SER A 399 10.89 -29.40 -8.51
N LYS A 400 11.03 -30.11 -9.63
CA LYS A 400 11.87 -29.66 -10.77
C LYS A 400 13.35 -29.40 -10.38
N ASN A 401 13.91 -30.26 -9.54
CA ASN A 401 15.35 -30.39 -9.33
C ASN A 401 15.83 -31.73 -9.92
N VAL A 402 17.10 -32.09 -9.70
CA VAL A 402 17.72 -33.36 -10.13
C VAL A 402 18.13 -34.21 -8.92
N ILE A 403 17.35 -34.14 -7.83
CA ILE A 403 17.68 -34.83 -6.58
C ILE A 403 17.58 -36.35 -6.77
N GLY A 404 18.64 -37.07 -6.38
CA GLY A 404 18.71 -38.53 -6.45
C GLY A 404 19.14 -39.08 -7.80
N THR A 405 19.46 -38.23 -8.79
CA THR A 405 20.19 -38.66 -9.98
C THR A 405 21.69 -38.63 -9.67
N PHE A 406 22.29 -39.81 -9.52
CA PHE A 406 23.74 -39.96 -9.50
C PHE A 406 24.25 -39.78 -10.94
N GLU A 407 25.16 -38.82 -11.19
CA GLU A 407 26.02 -38.88 -12.38
C GLU A 407 27.01 -40.05 -12.27
#